data_AF-A0A699K720-F1
#
_entry.id   AF-A0A699K720-F1
#
_cell.length_a   1.000
_cell.length_b   1.000
_cell.length_c   1.000
_cell.angle_alpha   90.00
_cell.angle_beta   90.00
_cell.angle_gamma   90.00
#
_symmetry.space_group_name_H-M   'P 1'
#
loop_
_entity.id
_entity.type
_entity.pdbx_description
1 polymer ?
#
loop_
_entity_poly.entity_id
_entity_poly.type
_entity_poly.pdbx_seq_one_letter_code
_entity_poly.pdbx_strand_id
1 'polypeptide(L)'
;DIQKGRVGITLDCSYLQPYRGSQNQDDVQAVKYGYDFMFGWFMEPITSGTWPESMQTFAQSATLDYPDGRVLPKFSSDQVTKLIGSYDFLGINYYTASYVRKPTCSDEISLGYLADSHYVESDEKKSSTNGQL
;
A
#
# COMPACT_ATOMS: atom_id res chain seq x y z
N ASP A 1 -9.23 18.90 34.63
CA ASP A 1 -8.56 18.09 33.59
C ASP A 1 -7.31 17.41 34.12
N ILE A 2 -7.35 16.09 34.34
CA ILE A 2 -6.35 15.38 35.15
C ILE A 2 -5.43 14.46 34.33
N GLN A 3 -5.79 14.05 33.11
CA GLN A 3 -5.00 13.09 32.33
C GLN A 3 -4.02 13.74 31.34
N LYS A 4 -4.45 14.72 30.51
CA LYS A 4 -3.61 15.48 29.55
C LYS A 4 -2.68 14.63 28.65
N GLY A 5 -2.97 13.34 28.50
CA GLY A 5 -2.21 12.41 27.69
C GLY A 5 -2.52 12.56 26.20
N ARG A 6 -1.70 11.93 25.37
CA ARG A 6 -1.89 11.86 23.91
C ARG A 6 -1.91 10.40 23.48
N VAL A 7 -2.80 10.04 22.57
CA VAL A 7 -2.95 8.69 22.01
C VAL A 7 -2.66 8.76 20.51
N GLY A 8 -1.76 7.91 20.03
CA GLY A 8 -1.37 7.85 18.64
C GLY A 8 -1.50 6.45 18.05
N ILE A 9 -1.29 6.35 16.75
CA ILE A 9 -1.16 5.10 16.01
C ILE A 9 0.28 4.95 15.54
N THR A 10 0.83 3.74 15.61
CA THR A 10 2.13 3.42 15.03
C THR A 10 1.92 2.53 13.83
N LEU A 11 2.41 2.94 12.66
CA LEU A 11 2.26 2.21 11.41
C LEU A 11 3.62 1.72 10.90
N ASP A 12 3.64 0.50 10.40
CA ASP A 12 4.80 -0.05 9.69
C ASP A 12 4.97 0.71 8.37
N CYS A 13 6.19 1.19 8.12
CA CYS A 13 6.51 1.91 6.90
C CYS A 13 7.96 1.63 6.49
N SER A 14 8.12 0.90 5.39
CA SER A 14 9.41 0.72 4.72
C SER A 14 9.64 1.83 3.71
N TYR A 15 10.91 2.13 3.42
CA TYR A 15 11.23 2.98 2.28
C TYR A 15 11.12 2.16 0.99
N LEU A 16 10.31 2.60 0.04
CA LEU A 16 10.08 1.88 -1.22
C LEU A 16 10.71 2.64 -2.38
N GLN A 17 11.60 1.96 -3.11
CA GLN A 17 12.29 2.53 -4.26
C GLN A 17 11.91 1.79 -5.56
N PRO A 18 11.70 2.48 -6.71
CA PRO A 18 11.44 1.79 -7.97
C PRO A 18 12.61 0.88 -8.37
N TYR A 19 12.34 -0.41 -8.59
CA TYR A 19 13.35 -1.43 -8.91
C TYR A 19 14.14 -1.13 -10.19
N ARG A 20 13.46 -0.71 -11.26
CA ARG A 20 14.07 -0.32 -12.54
C ARG A 20 14.47 1.17 -12.60
N GLY A 21 14.39 1.88 -11.46
CA GLY A 21 14.73 3.30 -11.36
C GLY A 21 13.60 4.25 -11.74
N SER A 22 13.80 5.54 -11.47
CA SER A 22 12.76 6.59 -11.54
C SER A 22 12.21 6.88 -12.94
N GLN A 23 12.89 6.44 -13.99
CA GLN A 23 12.41 6.58 -15.38
C GLN A 23 11.38 5.51 -15.76
N ASN A 24 11.29 4.40 -15.00
CA ASN A 24 10.30 3.37 -15.24
C ASN A 24 8.98 3.70 -14.53
N GLN A 25 8.00 4.20 -15.28
CA GLN A 25 6.73 4.66 -14.70
C GLN A 25 5.89 3.53 -14.09
N ASP A 26 6.01 2.29 -14.60
CA ASP A 26 5.35 1.13 -14.02
C ASP A 26 5.84 0.86 -12.58
N ASP A 27 7.15 0.93 -12.33
CA ASP A 27 7.71 0.71 -10.99
C ASP A 27 7.46 1.90 -10.06
N VAL A 28 7.47 3.13 -10.59
CA VAL A 28 7.06 4.31 -9.83
C VAL A 28 5.61 4.20 -9.38
N GLN A 29 4.73 3.68 -10.25
CA GLN A 29 3.34 3.44 -9.88
C GLN A 29 3.21 2.29 -8.86
N ALA A 30 4.00 1.23 -9.00
CA ALA A 30 4.04 0.14 -8.03
C ALA A 30 4.48 0.60 -6.64
N VAL A 31 5.41 1.57 -6.55
CA VAL A 31 5.77 2.21 -5.26
C VAL A 31 4.58 2.91 -4.62
N LYS A 32 3.73 3.59 -5.40
CA LYS A 32 2.50 4.21 -4.87
C LYS A 32 1.54 3.16 -4.32
N TYR A 33 1.33 2.06 -5.06
CA TYR A 33 0.51 0.95 -4.57
C TYR A 33 1.07 0.31 -3.30
N GLY A 34 2.40 0.20 -3.21
CA GLY A 34 3.07 -0.23 -1.98
C GLY A 34 2.76 0.67 -0.79
N TYR A 35 2.85 1.98 -0.94
CA TYR A 35 2.48 2.90 0.12
C TYR A 35 0.99 2.87 0.47
N ASP A 36 0.10 2.73 -0.52
CA ASP A 36 -1.33 2.61 -0.27
C ASP A 36 -1.66 1.34 0.53
N PHE A 37 -1.07 0.19 0.19
CA PHE A 37 -1.34 -1.09 0.85
C PHE A 37 -0.61 -1.28 2.19
N MET A 38 0.51 -0.59 2.42
CA MET A 38 1.28 -0.69 3.66
C MET A 38 0.86 0.36 4.69
N PHE A 39 0.82 1.63 4.27
CA PHE A 39 0.61 2.77 5.15
C PHE A 39 -0.77 3.40 4.94
N GLY A 40 -1.16 3.62 3.68
CA GLY A 40 -2.42 4.27 3.30
C GLY A 40 -3.66 3.53 3.77
N TRP A 41 -3.62 2.19 3.84
CA TRP A 41 -4.73 1.36 4.31
C TRP A 41 -5.25 1.87 5.66
N PHE A 42 -4.33 2.21 6.58
CA PHE A 42 -4.70 2.72 7.90
C PHE A 42 -4.74 4.24 7.97
N MET A 43 -3.81 4.93 7.28
CA MET A 43 -3.70 6.38 7.38
C MET A 43 -4.84 7.11 6.66
N GLU A 44 -5.23 6.66 5.46
CA GLU A 44 -6.24 7.34 4.65
C GLU A 44 -7.62 7.40 5.37
N PRO A 45 -8.13 6.31 5.98
CA PRO A 45 -9.39 6.38 6.74
C PRO A 45 -9.38 7.37 7.91
N ILE A 46 -8.25 7.53 8.60
CA ILE A 46 -8.14 8.44 9.75
C ILE A 46 -7.81 9.89 9.35
N THR A 47 -7.53 10.16 8.08
CA THR A 47 -7.32 11.51 7.54
C THR A 47 -8.46 12.01 6.67
N SER A 48 -9.04 11.15 5.84
CA SER A 48 -10.07 11.50 4.85
C SER A 48 -11.37 10.70 4.99
N GLY A 49 -11.39 9.64 5.79
CA GLY A 49 -12.58 8.81 5.98
C GLY A 49 -12.87 7.86 4.83
N THR A 50 -11.92 7.65 3.92
CA THR A 50 -12.03 6.68 2.81
C THR A 50 -10.82 5.76 2.75
N TRP A 51 -10.95 4.65 2.03
CA TRP A 51 -9.79 3.82 1.70
C TRP A 51 -8.95 4.48 0.59
N PRO A 52 -7.66 4.13 0.43
CA PRO A 52 -6.87 4.53 -0.73
C PRO A 52 -7.56 4.19 -2.07
N GLU A 53 -7.41 5.06 -3.07
CA GLU A 53 -8.07 4.89 -4.38
C GLU A 53 -7.66 3.58 -5.05
N SER A 54 -6.37 3.25 -5.04
CA SER A 54 -5.85 2.01 -5.63
C SER A 54 -6.50 0.77 -5.02
N MET A 55 -6.62 0.71 -3.70
CA MET A 55 -7.30 -0.38 -2.99
C MET A 55 -8.77 -0.51 -3.41
N GLN A 56 -9.48 0.61 -3.56
CA GLN A 56 -10.88 0.60 -4.03
C GLN A 56 -10.99 0.07 -5.47
N THR A 57 -10.10 0.52 -6.36
CA THR A 57 -10.05 0.06 -7.74
C THR A 57 -9.71 -1.43 -7.83
N PHE A 58 -8.70 -1.90 -7.09
CA PHE A 58 -8.27 -3.30 -7.15
C PHE A 58 -9.29 -4.24 -6.53
N ALA A 59 -9.94 -3.82 -5.44
CA ALA A 59 -11.05 -4.57 -4.88
C ALA A 59 -12.15 -4.79 -5.91
N GLN A 60 -12.56 -3.74 -6.63
CA GLN A 60 -13.64 -3.82 -7.63
C GLN A 60 -13.24 -4.50 -8.94
N SER A 61 -11.95 -4.81 -9.13
CA SER A 61 -11.46 -5.45 -10.35
C SER A 61 -11.83 -6.93 -10.37
N ALA A 62 -12.36 -7.39 -11.51
CA ALA A 62 -12.69 -8.79 -11.72
C ALA A 62 -11.44 -9.68 -11.69
N THR A 63 -11.54 -10.81 -11.00
CA THR A 63 -10.53 -11.88 -10.98
C THR A 63 -11.19 -13.22 -11.30
N LEU A 64 -10.41 -14.27 -11.50
CA LEU A 64 -10.95 -15.61 -11.78
C LEU A 64 -11.88 -16.11 -10.66
N ASP A 65 -11.51 -15.84 -9.39
CA ASP A 65 -12.26 -16.26 -8.22
C ASP A 65 -13.36 -15.25 -7.83
N TYR A 66 -13.23 -13.99 -8.26
CA TYR A 66 -14.19 -12.91 -8.00
C TYR A 66 -14.53 -12.18 -9.31
N PRO A 67 -15.39 -12.76 -10.18
CA PRO A 67 -15.67 -12.21 -11.50
C PRO A 67 -16.40 -10.85 -11.46
N ASP A 68 -17.10 -10.56 -10.37
CA ASP A 68 -17.75 -9.26 -10.12
C ASP A 68 -16.90 -8.32 -9.25
N GLY A 69 -15.64 -8.70 -8.99
CA GLY A 69 -14.79 -8.05 -8.01
C GLY A 69 -15.21 -8.34 -6.56
N ARG A 70 -14.58 -7.62 -5.65
CA ARG A 70 -14.76 -7.67 -4.20
C ARG A 70 -15.22 -6.31 -3.69
N VAL A 71 -15.84 -6.34 -2.51
CA VAL A 71 -16.38 -5.14 -1.88
C VAL A 71 -15.49 -4.73 -0.72
N LEU A 72 -14.86 -3.55 -0.81
CA LEU A 72 -14.34 -2.89 0.38
C LEU A 72 -15.50 -2.29 1.19
N PRO A 73 -15.59 -2.56 2.50
CA PRO A 73 -16.65 -2.00 3.34
C PRO A 73 -16.62 -0.47 3.28
N LYS A 74 -17.78 0.16 3.05
CA LYS A 74 -17.88 1.63 3.15
C LYS A 74 -18.10 2.01 4.60
N PHE A 75 -17.39 3.04 5.05
CA PHE A 75 -17.64 3.63 6.35
C PHE A 75 -18.98 4.36 6.35
N SER A 76 -19.78 4.18 7.41
CA SER A 76 -20.95 5.01 7.65
C SER A 76 -20.54 6.43 8.03
N SER A 77 -21.46 7.40 7.93
CA SER A 77 -21.18 8.79 8.32
C SER A 77 -20.73 8.92 9.78
N ASP A 78 -21.28 8.10 10.68
CA ASP A 78 -20.87 8.04 12.09
C ASP A 78 -19.44 7.48 12.24
N GLN A 79 -19.08 6.45 11.48
CA GLN A 79 -17.72 5.90 11.47
C GLN A 79 -16.71 6.91 10.92
N VAL A 80 -17.02 7.57 9.80
CA VAL A 80 -16.14 8.61 9.21
C VAL A 80 -15.88 9.73 10.23
N THR A 81 -16.93 10.20 10.92
CA THR A 81 -16.83 11.23 11.95
C THR A 81 -15.93 10.79 13.12
N LYS A 82 -15.97 9.51 13.50
CA LYS A 82 -15.13 8.95 14.57
C LYS A 82 -13.70 8.69 14.15
N LEU A 83 -13.45 8.41 12.86
CA LEU A 83 -12.12 8.05 12.36
C LEU A 83 -11.26 9.28 12.07
N ILE A 84 -11.81 10.29 11.40
CA ILE A 84 -11.03 11.46 10.96
C ILE A 84 -10.47 12.19 12.19
N GLY A 85 -9.15 12.32 12.26
CA GLY A 85 -8.45 12.99 13.35
C GLY A 85 -8.44 12.20 14.67
N SER A 86 -8.71 10.90 14.65
CA SER A 86 -8.71 10.01 15.84
C SER A 86 -7.32 9.66 16.39
N TYR A 87 -6.34 10.54 16.20
CA TYR A 87 -4.96 10.36 16.66
C TYR A 87 -4.33 11.71 17.01
N ASP A 88 -3.54 11.73 18.08
CA ASP A 88 -2.79 12.91 18.51
C ASP A 88 -1.39 12.96 17.89
N PHE A 89 -0.79 11.81 17.59
CA PHE A 89 0.52 11.69 16.97
C PHE A 89 0.59 10.43 16.09
N LEU A 90 1.51 10.45 15.13
CA LEU A 90 1.83 9.33 14.26
C LEU A 90 3.20 8.76 14.64
N GLY A 91 3.23 7.49 15.01
CA GLY A 91 4.46 6.70 15.14
C GLY A 91 4.77 5.98 13.83
N ILE A 92 6.05 5.82 13.52
CA ILE A 92 6.52 5.06 12.37
C ILE A 92 7.43 3.93 12.86
N ASN A 93 7.08 2.71 12.50
CA ASN A 93 7.92 1.54 12.73
C ASN A 93 8.70 1.25 11.43
N TYR A 94 10.01 1.49 11.46
CA TYR A 94 10.89 1.42 10.30
C TYR A 94 12.05 0.47 10.57
N TYR A 95 12.28 -0.47 9.66
CA TYR A 95 13.38 -1.44 9.75
C TYR A 95 14.29 -1.47 8.52
N THR A 96 13.71 -1.38 7.32
CA THR A 96 14.45 -1.59 6.07
C THR A 96 13.89 -0.77 4.92
N ALA A 97 14.60 -0.83 3.79
CA ALA A 97 14.19 -0.33 2.50
C ALA A 97 14.09 -1.49 1.51
N SER A 98 13.08 -1.43 0.62
CA SER A 98 12.86 -2.44 -0.41
C SER A 98 12.81 -1.79 -1.79
N TYR A 99 13.23 -2.53 -2.81
CA TYR A 99 12.90 -2.20 -4.19
C TYR A 99 11.53 -2.76 -4.56
N VAL A 100 10.75 -1.99 -5.31
CA VAL A 100 9.40 -2.35 -5.72
C VAL A 100 9.27 -2.29 -7.23
N ARG A 101 8.58 -3.29 -7.79
CA ARG A 101 8.25 -3.33 -9.21
C ARG A 101 6.83 -3.76 -9.48
N LYS A 102 6.37 -3.46 -10.69
CA LYS A 102 5.14 -4.05 -11.22
C LYS A 102 5.32 -5.57 -11.41
N PRO A 103 4.31 -6.39 -11.05
CA PRO A 103 4.24 -7.79 -11.42
C PRO A 103 4.32 -8.00 -12.93
N THR A 104 4.85 -9.16 -13.33
CA THR A 104 4.90 -9.66 -14.70
C THR A 104 4.11 -10.96 -14.78
N CYS A 105 3.70 -11.37 -15.98
CA CYS A 105 2.91 -12.60 -16.15
C CYS A 105 3.65 -13.88 -15.72
N SER A 106 4.97 -13.84 -15.57
CA SER A 106 5.80 -14.95 -15.11
C SER A 106 5.96 -15.01 -13.60
N ASP A 107 5.46 -14.02 -12.85
CA ASP A 107 5.58 -14.01 -11.39
C ASP A 107 4.57 -14.98 -10.76
N GLU A 108 5.06 -15.90 -9.93
CA GLU A 108 4.22 -16.75 -9.08
C GLU A 108 3.89 -15.98 -7.79
N ILE A 109 2.79 -15.23 -7.80
CA ILE A 109 2.36 -14.42 -6.66
C ILE A 109 1.37 -15.20 -5.82
N SER A 110 1.65 -15.30 -4.51
CA SER A 110 0.73 -15.91 -3.55
C SER A 110 -0.57 -15.12 -3.45
N LEU A 111 -1.70 -15.83 -3.38
CA LEU A 111 -3.03 -15.22 -3.20
C LEU A 111 -3.12 -14.42 -1.89
N GLY A 112 -4.07 -13.48 -1.85
CA GLY A 112 -4.29 -12.58 -0.72
C GLY A 112 -3.54 -11.27 -0.88
N TYR A 113 -2.94 -10.76 0.21
CA TYR A 113 -2.30 -9.43 0.25
C TYR A 113 -1.37 -9.17 -0.93
N LEU A 114 -0.45 -10.11 -1.22
CA LEU A 114 0.56 -9.92 -2.25
C LEU A 114 -0.08 -9.79 -3.64
N ALA A 115 -1.02 -10.66 -3.99
CA ALA A 115 -1.77 -10.56 -5.24
C ALA A 115 -2.61 -9.28 -5.32
N ASP A 116 -3.28 -8.91 -4.23
CA ASP A 116 -4.20 -7.76 -4.17
C ASP A 116 -3.49 -6.41 -4.22
N SER A 117 -2.21 -6.37 -3.84
CA SER A 117 -1.42 -5.14 -3.77
C SER A 117 -0.88 -4.66 -5.13
N HIS A 118 -0.86 -5.54 -6.14
CA HIS A 118 -0.38 -5.25 -7.50
C HIS A 118 1.08 -4.72 -7.55
N TYR A 119 1.92 -5.08 -6.57
CA TYR A 119 3.36 -4.84 -6.57
C TYR A 119 4.14 -6.07 -6.07
N VAL A 120 5.44 -6.13 -6.38
CA VAL A 120 6.36 -7.14 -5.83
C VAL A 120 7.57 -6.43 -5.23
N GLU A 121 8.00 -6.88 -4.05
CA GLU A 121 9.21 -6.41 -3.40
C GLU A 121 10.45 -7.21 -3.82
N SER A 122 11.61 -6.57 -3.74
CA SER A 122 12.92 -7.18 -3.91
C SER A 122 13.92 -6.49 -2.99
N ASP A 123 14.74 -7.29 -2.31
CA ASP A 123 15.86 -6.79 -1.51
C ASP A 123 17.04 -6.32 -2.37
N GLU A 124 17.07 -6.72 -3.65
CA GLU A 124 18.13 -6.39 -4.58
C GLU A 124 17.69 -5.33 -5.58
N LYS A 125 18.61 -4.45 -5.95
CA LYS A 125 18.40 -3.53 -7.07
C LYS A 125 18.53 -4.30 -8.38
N LYS A 126 17.81 -3.89 -9.44
CA LYS A 126 18.04 -4.44 -10.78
C LYS A 126 19.52 -4.34 -11.16
N SER A 127 20.17 -5.49 -11.32
CA SER A 127 21.54 -5.55 -11.82
C SER A 127 21.60 -4.96 -13.23
N SER A 128 22.60 -4.13 -13.49
CA SER A 128 22.77 -3.44 -14.79
C SER A 128 23.37 -4.33 -15.89
N THR A 129 23.55 -5.63 -15.64
CA THR A 129 24.15 -6.56 -16.61
C THR A 129 23.10 -7.35 -17.37
N ASN A 130 22.67 -6.82 -18.51
CA ASN A 130 22.34 -7.58 -19.72
C ASN A 130 23.08 -6.82 -20.84
N GLY A 131 24.28 -7.22 -21.26
CA GLY A 131 24.48 -8.44 -22.04
C GLY A 131 24.29 -8.13 -23.52
N GLN A 132 25.22 -7.35 -24.10
CA GLN A 132 25.46 -7.36 -25.54
C GLN A 132 26.08 -8.72 -25.88
N LEU A 133 25.34 -9.57 -26.58
CA LEU A 133 25.86 -10.59 -27.49
C LEU A 133 24.98 -10.54 -28.75
#